data_AF-A0A2R5L2T0-F1
#
_entry.id   AF-A0A2R5L2T0-F1
#
_cell.length_a   1.000
_cell.length_b   1.000
_cell.length_c   1.000
_cell.angle_alpha   90.00
_cell.angle_beta   90.00
_cell.angle_gamma   90.00
#
_symmetry.space_group_name_H-M   'P 1'
#
loop_
_entity.id
_entity.type
_entity.pdbx_description
1 polymer ?
#
loop_
_entity_poly.entity_id
_entity_poly.type
_entity_poly.pdbx_seq_one_letter_code
_entity_poly.pdbx_strand_id
1 'polypeptide(L)'
;DSDLVLPTMRSAVEQQLNLIAAGKAEFDSVLRHTLQIFAAKFQYFVSNIGGMDNLFEVSFSPLSDSGKPLSRCGKCRRYMKLVETKPQRLYCPACDDTYTLPQNGMIREYQENKCPLDEFQLLVYSGGTRGKSFVFCPYCFNFPPFPGMVKGGGCNGCLHPTCQYGRDQLGVSQCMECQPGILVLDPASG
;
A
#
# COMPACT_ATOMS: atom_id res chain seq x y z
N ASP A 1 -5.31 15.09 -4.85
CA ASP A 1 -5.76 16.17 -5.75
C ASP A 1 -4.53 16.76 -6.45
N SER A 2 -4.37 16.48 -7.74
CA SER A 2 -3.23 16.93 -8.56
C SER A 2 -3.27 18.42 -8.89
N ASP A 3 -4.42 19.08 -8.75
CA ASP A 3 -4.62 20.44 -9.26
C ASP A 3 -3.82 21.50 -8.50
N LEU A 4 -3.50 21.27 -7.23
CA LEU A 4 -2.66 22.19 -6.45
C LEU A 4 -1.16 22.04 -6.74
N VAL A 5 -0.75 20.90 -7.28
CA VAL A 5 0.65 20.61 -7.63
C VAL A 5 0.92 20.98 -9.08
N LEU A 6 -0.12 20.91 -9.92
CA LEU A 6 -0.06 21.33 -11.31
C LEU A 6 -0.09 22.87 -11.42
N PRO A 7 0.64 23.45 -12.39
CA PRO A 7 0.71 24.90 -12.59
C PRO A 7 -0.64 25.52 -13.04
N THR A 8 -1.65 24.70 -13.30
CA THR A 8 -2.97 25.09 -13.80
C THR A 8 -3.74 25.98 -12.82
N MET A 9 -3.75 25.66 -11.53
CA MET A 9 -4.42 26.48 -10.52
C MET A 9 -3.76 27.85 -10.39
N ARG A 10 -2.43 27.90 -10.37
CA ARG A 10 -1.67 29.15 -10.35
C ARG A 10 -1.97 30.00 -11.58
N SER A 11 -1.92 29.39 -12.77
CA SER A 11 -2.20 30.09 -14.03
C SER A 11 -3.63 30.65 -14.08
N ALA A 12 -4.62 29.90 -13.57
CA ALA A 12 -6.01 30.36 -13.52
C ALA A 12 -6.19 31.57 -12.59
N VAL A 13 -5.54 31.58 -11.41
CA VAL A 13 -5.58 32.73 -10.49
C VAL A 13 -4.88 33.94 -11.12
N GLU A 14 -3.71 33.76 -11.73
CA GLU A 14 -2.99 34.84 -12.43
C GLU A 14 -3.84 35.46 -13.57
N GLN A 15 -4.58 34.65 -14.32
CA GLN A 15 -5.53 35.13 -15.33
C GLN A 15 -6.66 35.96 -14.71
N GLN A 16 -7.23 35.53 -13.59
CA GLN A 16 -8.29 36.29 -12.90
C GLN A 16 -7.77 37.63 -12.36
N LEU A 17 -6.53 37.66 -11.85
CA LEU A 17 -5.86 38.91 -11.43
C LEU A 17 -5.66 39.87 -12.62
N ASN A 18 -5.28 39.36 -13.79
CA ASN A 18 -5.16 40.18 -14.99
C ASN A 18 -6.50 40.77 -15.44
N LEU A 19 -7.61 40.02 -15.28
CA LEU A 19 -8.96 40.53 -15.58
C LEU A 19 -9.38 41.63 -14.60
N ILE A 20 -9.03 41.53 -13.32
CA ILE A 20 -9.25 42.61 -12.33
C ILE A 20 -8.45 43.85 -12.75
N ALA A 21 -7.17 43.69 -13.09
CA ALA A 21 -6.30 44.79 -13.51
C ALA A 21 -6.83 45.50 -14.77
N ALA A 22 -7.47 44.76 -15.68
CA ALA A 22 -8.12 45.31 -16.88
C ALA A 22 -9.53 45.89 -16.62
N GLY A 23 -10.04 45.86 -15.38
CA GLY A 23 -11.39 46.30 -15.03
C GLY A 23 -12.50 45.38 -15.55
N LYS A 24 -12.16 44.15 -15.96
CA LYS A 24 -13.07 43.16 -16.55
C LYS A 24 -13.59 42.13 -15.54
N ALA A 25 -13.11 42.17 -14.30
CA ALA A 25 -13.56 41.33 -13.21
C ALA A 25 -13.61 42.13 -11.91
N GLU A 26 -14.59 41.80 -11.06
CA GLU A 26 -14.82 42.44 -9.77
C GLU A 26 -13.99 41.71 -8.69
N PHE A 27 -13.30 42.48 -7.84
CA PHE A 27 -12.34 41.96 -6.88
C PHE A 27 -13.00 41.04 -5.84
N ASP A 28 -14.10 41.45 -5.23
CA ASP A 28 -14.77 40.69 -4.17
C ASP A 28 -15.33 39.36 -4.71
N SER A 29 -15.78 39.34 -5.96
CA SER A 29 -16.24 38.13 -6.64
C SER A 29 -15.10 37.14 -6.85
N VAL A 30 -13.94 37.59 -7.33
CA VAL A 30 -12.75 36.74 -7.51
C VAL A 30 -12.22 36.25 -6.16
N LEU A 31 -12.20 37.11 -5.14
CA LEU A 31 -11.78 36.77 -3.79
C LEU A 31 -12.68 35.67 -3.19
N ARG A 32 -14.01 35.86 -3.22
CA ARG A 32 -14.97 34.87 -2.71
C ARG A 32 -14.84 33.54 -3.42
N HIS A 33 -14.72 33.55 -4.75
CA HIS A 33 -14.54 32.34 -5.55
C HIS A 33 -13.26 31.59 -5.18
N THR A 34 -12.14 32.32 -5.05
CA THR A 34 -10.85 31.74 -4.67
C THR A 34 -10.92 31.12 -3.27
N LEU A 35 -11.48 31.82 -2.30
CA LEU A 35 -11.64 31.32 -0.93
C LEU A 35 -12.51 30.05 -0.87
N GLN A 36 -13.60 29.99 -1.65
CA GLN A 36 -14.44 28.80 -1.73
C GLN A 36 -13.68 27.59 -2.29
N ILE A 37 -12.88 27.78 -3.33
CA ILE A 37 -12.06 26.70 -3.90
C ILE A 37 -11.06 26.19 -2.87
N PHE A 38 -10.34 27.08 -2.18
CA PHE A 38 -9.36 26.68 -1.17
C PHE A 38 -10.02 26.03 0.06
N ALA A 39 -11.19 26.49 0.48
CA ALA A 39 -11.95 25.88 1.57
C ALA A 39 -12.40 24.45 1.21
N ALA A 40 -12.92 24.23 0.00
CA ALA A 40 -13.32 22.91 -0.48
C ALA A 40 -12.11 21.97 -0.58
N LYS A 41 -10.97 22.46 -1.09
CA LYS A 41 -9.73 21.69 -1.14
C LYS A 41 -9.20 21.36 0.26
N PHE A 42 -9.24 22.31 1.20
CA PHE A 42 -8.86 22.08 2.59
C PHE A 42 -9.72 20.98 3.23
N GLN A 43 -11.05 21.04 3.08
CA GLN A 43 -11.94 19.99 3.57
C GLN A 43 -11.61 18.63 2.95
N TYR A 44 -11.36 18.59 1.64
CA TYR A 44 -10.92 17.37 0.97
C TYR A 44 -9.64 16.81 1.60
N PHE A 45 -8.62 17.62 1.87
CA PHE A 45 -7.38 17.12 2.52
C PHE A 45 -7.61 16.66 3.94
N VAL A 46 -8.41 17.38 4.74
CA VAL A 46 -8.74 16.97 6.10
C VAL A 46 -9.49 15.63 6.12
N SER A 47 -10.46 15.44 5.22
CA SER A 47 -11.19 14.17 5.10
C SER A 47 -10.34 13.01 4.59
N ASN A 48 -9.24 13.29 3.89
CA ASN A 48 -8.33 12.30 3.33
C ASN A 48 -6.97 12.26 4.06
N ILE A 49 -6.88 12.83 5.27
CA ILE A 49 -5.60 13.01 5.97
C ILE A 49 -4.94 11.68 6.30
N GLY A 50 -5.70 10.61 6.58
CA GLY A 50 -5.15 9.27 6.78
C GLY A 50 -4.45 8.70 5.53
N GLY A 51 -4.86 9.11 4.33
CA GLY A 51 -4.14 8.80 3.09
C GLY A 51 -2.90 9.68 2.90
N MET A 52 -2.97 10.94 3.35
CA MET A 52 -1.86 11.88 3.30
C MET A 52 -0.75 11.53 4.30
N ASP A 53 -1.05 11.13 5.53
CA ASP A 53 -0.04 10.73 6.54
C ASP A 53 0.82 9.56 6.04
N ASN A 54 0.21 8.58 5.37
CA ASN A 54 0.92 7.49 4.72
C ASN A 54 1.86 7.96 3.60
N LEU A 55 1.56 9.07 2.93
CA LEU A 55 2.37 9.66 1.84
C LEU A 55 3.38 10.71 2.36
N PHE A 56 3.09 11.40 3.45
CA PHE A 56 3.97 12.38 4.10
C PHE A 56 5.09 11.68 4.85
N GLU A 57 4.83 10.54 5.50
CA GLU A 57 5.87 9.69 6.12
C GLU A 57 6.79 9.04 5.08
N VAL A 58 6.38 9.02 3.79
CA VAL A 58 7.23 8.61 2.65
C VAL A 58 8.11 9.77 2.15
N SER A 59 7.70 11.02 2.40
CA SER A 59 8.27 12.21 1.75
C SER A 59 9.20 13.06 2.63
N PHE A 60 9.08 13.01 3.96
CA PHE A 60 9.82 13.91 4.88
C PHE A 60 11.03 13.29 5.59
N SER A 61 11.15 11.97 5.58
CA SER A 61 12.43 11.25 5.69
C SER A 61 12.72 10.71 4.30
N PRO A 62 13.97 10.66 3.82
CA PRO A 62 14.23 9.97 2.57
C PRO A 62 13.89 8.50 2.82
N LEU A 63 12.70 8.05 2.42
CA LEU A 63 12.30 6.64 2.47
C LEU A 63 13.22 5.81 1.57
N SER A 64 13.85 6.48 0.61
CA SER A 64 14.98 6.00 -0.19
C SER A 64 16.25 5.75 0.62
N ASP A 65 16.47 6.40 1.77
CA ASP A 65 17.60 6.12 2.71
C ASP A 65 17.15 5.38 3.98
N SER A 66 15.86 5.38 4.28
CA SER A 66 15.30 4.75 5.46
C SER A 66 14.89 3.31 5.16
N GLY A 67 15.26 2.40 6.05
CA GLY A 67 14.85 1.00 5.96
C GLY A 67 15.92 0.06 5.39
N LYS A 68 15.84 -1.20 5.82
CA LYS A 68 16.82 -2.24 5.48
C LYS A 68 16.36 -2.99 4.23
N PRO A 69 17.22 -3.23 3.23
CA PRO A 69 16.89 -4.13 2.13
C PRO A 69 16.40 -5.48 2.69
N LEU A 70 15.24 -5.95 2.22
CA LEU A 70 14.60 -7.15 2.77
C LEU A 70 14.25 -8.18 1.68
N SER A 71 13.58 -7.78 0.61
CA SER A 71 13.07 -8.70 -0.41
C SER A 71 13.02 -8.06 -1.79
N ARG A 72 12.92 -8.85 -2.86
CA ARG A 72 12.89 -8.34 -4.24
C ARG A 72 11.48 -8.05 -4.73
N CYS A 73 11.32 -6.89 -5.38
CA CYS A 73 10.10 -6.49 -6.06
C CYS A 73 9.84 -7.39 -7.27
N GLY A 74 8.61 -7.88 -7.45
CA GLY A 74 8.26 -8.67 -8.64
C GLY A 74 8.24 -7.84 -9.93
N LYS A 75 7.93 -6.54 -9.85
CA LYS A 75 7.85 -5.64 -11.02
C LYS A 75 9.23 -5.34 -11.63
N CYS A 76 10.21 -4.96 -10.80
CA CYS A 76 11.52 -4.48 -11.26
C CYS A 76 12.71 -5.35 -10.83
N ARG A 77 12.46 -6.38 -10.01
CA ARG A 77 13.48 -7.32 -9.48
C ARG A 77 14.55 -6.69 -8.59
N ARG A 78 14.44 -5.40 -8.27
CA ARG A 78 15.31 -4.69 -7.33
C ARG A 78 14.87 -4.93 -5.89
N TYR A 79 15.81 -4.77 -4.95
CA TYR A 79 15.52 -4.85 -3.52
C TYR A 79 14.55 -3.75 -3.09
N MET A 80 13.55 -4.17 -2.34
CA MET A 80 12.65 -3.33 -1.56
C MET A 80 13.19 -3.23 -0.14
N LYS A 81 12.91 -2.10 0.49
CA LYS A 81 13.35 -1.77 1.85
C LYS A 81 12.19 -1.97 2.82
N LEU A 82 12.45 -2.65 3.93
CA LEU A 82 11.56 -2.71 5.08
C LEU A 82 11.73 -1.43 5.89
N VAL A 83 10.64 -0.69 6.02
CA VAL A 83 10.54 0.47 6.91
C VAL A 83 9.88 -0.01 8.20
N GLU A 84 10.68 -0.11 9.26
CA GLU A 84 10.25 -0.67 10.56
C GLU A 84 9.49 0.35 11.44
N THR A 85 9.53 1.65 11.09
CA THR A 85 8.71 2.67 11.76
C THR A 85 7.24 2.34 11.57
N LYS A 86 6.46 2.45 12.65
CA LYS A 86 5.03 2.12 12.60
C LYS A 86 4.26 3.21 11.83
N PRO A 87 3.36 2.83 10.89
CA PRO A 87 3.04 1.45 10.49
C PRO A 87 4.13 0.84 9.60
N GLN A 88 4.49 -0.41 9.89
CA GLN A 88 5.50 -1.15 9.13
C GLN A 88 5.07 -1.32 7.69
N ARG A 89 5.98 -1.03 6.75
CA ARG A 89 5.71 -1.04 5.31
C ARG A 89 6.93 -1.50 4.51
N LEU A 90 6.68 -1.94 3.29
CA LEU A 90 7.71 -2.32 2.33
C LEU A 90 7.72 -1.31 1.19
N TYR A 91 8.87 -0.70 0.94
CA TYR A 91 9.02 0.34 -0.09
C TYR A 91 9.94 -0.14 -1.21
N CYS A 92 9.56 0.06 -2.46
CA CYS A 92 10.40 -0.20 -3.63
C CYS A 92 10.93 1.12 -4.21
N PRO A 93 12.21 1.47 -3.99
CA PRO A 93 12.76 2.74 -4.50
C PRO A 93 12.79 2.86 -6.02
N ALA A 94 12.85 1.72 -6.73
CA ALA A 94 12.93 1.70 -8.19
C ALA A 94 11.56 1.87 -8.87
N CYS A 95 10.48 1.45 -8.21
CA CYS A 95 9.11 1.62 -8.73
C CYS A 95 8.37 2.79 -8.08
N ASP A 96 8.94 3.34 -7.00
CA ASP A 96 8.30 4.29 -6.09
C ASP A 96 6.96 3.78 -5.51
N ASP A 97 6.87 2.45 -5.29
CA ASP A 97 5.68 1.80 -4.75
C ASP A 97 5.84 1.50 -3.25
N THR A 98 4.75 1.63 -2.49
CA THR A 98 4.67 1.25 -1.07
C THR A 98 3.62 0.18 -0.84
N TYR A 99 3.98 -0.86 -0.08
CA TYR A 99 3.12 -1.99 0.28
C TYR A 99 2.94 -2.04 1.79
N THR A 100 1.69 -2.11 2.25
CA THR A 100 1.38 -2.34 3.66
C THR A 100 1.76 -3.75 4.05
N LEU A 101 2.29 -3.93 5.27
CA LEU A 101 2.64 -5.22 5.84
C LEU A 101 1.75 -5.55 7.05
N PRO A 102 1.67 -6.83 7.47
CA PRO A 102 1.13 -7.18 8.78
C PRO A 102 1.83 -6.40 9.91
N GLN A 103 1.05 -5.91 10.88
CA GLN A 103 1.56 -5.09 11.98
C GLN A 103 1.83 -5.92 13.23
N ASN A 104 2.57 -5.35 14.18
CA ASN A 104 2.81 -5.92 15.51
C ASN A 104 3.42 -7.34 15.48
N GLY A 105 4.38 -7.57 14.59
CA GLY A 105 5.16 -8.81 14.57
C GLY A 105 6.48 -8.61 13.84
N MET A 106 7.17 -9.71 13.61
CA MET A 106 8.42 -9.72 12.83
C MET A 106 8.12 -10.10 11.38
N ILE A 107 8.77 -9.40 10.45
CA ILE A 107 8.75 -9.72 9.02
C ILE A 107 10.14 -10.19 8.63
N ARG A 108 10.23 -11.33 7.93
CA ARG A 108 11.48 -11.87 7.40
C ARG A 108 11.28 -12.34 5.96
N GLU A 109 12.38 -12.41 5.23
CA GLU A 109 12.43 -13.05 3.92
C GLU A 109 12.10 -14.54 4.05
N TYR A 110 11.21 -15.05 3.20
CA TYR A 110 10.88 -16.47 3.18
C TYR A 110 11.70 -17.20 2.11
N GLN A 111 12.98 -17.41 2.43
CA GLN A 111 13.98 -18.01 1.52
C GLN A 111 14.02 -17.24 0.18
N GLU A 112 14.44 -17.90 -0.91
CA GLU A 112 14.44 -17.30 -2.26
C GLU A 112 13.12 -17.54 -3.03
N ASN A 113 12.06 -17.91 -2.32
CA ASN A 113 10.79 -18.29 -2.92
C ASN A 113 10.04 -17.07 -3.46
N LYS A 114 9.37 -17.26 -4.60
CA LYS A 114 8.64 -16.20 -5.30
C LYS A 114 7.19 -16.61 -5.53
N CYS A 115 6.32 -15.61 -5.55
CA CYS A 115 4.95 -15.80 -5.99
C CYS A 115 4.93 -16.17 -7.48
N PRO A 116 4.25 -17.28 -7.87
CA PRO A 116 4.20 -17.70 -9.27
C PRO A 116 3.32 -16.78 -10.14
N LEU A 117 2.53 -15.89 -9.53
CA LEU A 117 1.65 -14.98 -10.25
C LEU A 117 2.35 -13.67 -10.67
N ASP A 118 3.19 -13.12 -9.80
CA ASP A 118 3.70 -11.75 -9.92
C ASP A 118 5.22 -11.63 -9.69
N GLU A 119 5.92 -12.74 -9.47
CA GLU A 119 7.35 -12.84 -9.18
C GLU A 119 7.83 -12.11 -7.90
N PHE A 120 6.94 -11.57 -7.07
CA PHE A 120 7.35 -10.96 -5.80
C PHE A 120 7.96 -12.01 -4.90
N GLN A 121 9.09 -11.66 -4.29
CA GLN A 121 9.70 -12.51 -3.29
C GLN A 121 8.82 -12.60 -2.05
N LEU A 122 8.62 -13.81 -1.56
CA LEU A 122 7.72 -14.08 -0.44
C LEU A 122 8.36 -13.68 0.88
N LEU A 123 7.50 -13.24 1.79
CA LEU A 123 7.85 -12.89 3.15
C LEU A 123 7.13 -13.80 4.13
N VAL A 124 7.66 -13.92 5.34
CA VAL A 124 7.01 -14.58 6.47
C VAL A 124 6.75 -13.56 7.57
N TYR A 125 5.52 -13.55 8.07
CA TYR A 125 5.14 -12.84 9.28
C TYR A 125 5.18 -13.80 10.47
N SER A 126 5.66 -13.33 11.62
CA SER A 126 5.56 -14.02 12.89
C SER A 126 5.05 -13.08 13.97
N GLY A 127 3.89 -13.39 14.55
CA GLY A 127 3.30 -12.68 15.68
C GLY A 127 3.88 -13.03 17.06
N GLY A 128 4.99 -13.76 17.13
CA GLY A 128 5.64 -14.16 18.39
C GLY A 128 5.03 -15.41 19.06
N THR A 129 5.29 -15.61 20.36
CA THR A 129 5.08 -16.89 21.09
C THR A 129 3.64 -17.42 21.15
N ARG A 130 2.64 -16.59 20.86
CA ARG A 130 1.22 -16.99 20.76
C ARG A 130 0.54 -16.37 19.53
N GLY A 131 1.32 -15.76 18.64
CA GLY A 131 0.82 -15.05 17.48
C GLY A 131 0.76 -15.96 16.26
N LYS A 132 -0.12 -15.62 15.32
CA LYS A 132 -0.18 -16.32 14.02
C LYS A 132 1.12 -16.06 13.25
N SER A 133 1.66 -17.10 12.64
CA SER A 133 2.64 -16.99 11.57
C SER A 133 1.97 -17.30 10.24
N PHE A 134 2.49 -16.75 9.15
CA PHE A 134 2.10 -17.15 7.80
C PHE A 134 3.08 -16.58 6.77
N VAL A 135 3.22 -17.30 5.66
CA VAL A 135 3.89 -16.82 4.45
C VAL A 135 2.92 -15.96 3.64
N PHE A 136 3.40 -14.87 3.04
CA PHE A 136 2.59 -14.01 2.18
C PHE A 136 3.40 -13.38 1.05
N CYS A 137 2.72 -13.09 -0.05
CA CYS A 137 3.22 -12.24 -1.12
C CYS A 137 2.87 -10.77 -0.80
N PRO A 138 3.85 -9.83 -0.79
CA PRO A 138 3.58 -8.41 -0.55
C PRO A 138 2.51 -7.81 -1.47
N TYR A 139 2.49 -8.22 -2.75
CA TYR A 139 1.53 -7.71 -3.72
C TYR A 139 0.12 -8.28 -3.46
N CYS A 140 -0.04 -9.61 -3.42
CA CYS A 140 -1.35 -10.24 -3.14
C CYS A 140 -1.95 -9.85 -1.78
N PHE A 141 -1.12 -9.58 -0.77
CA PHE A 141 -1.57 -9.10 0.54
C PHE A 141 -2.30 -7.75 0.45
N ASN A 142 -1.81 -6.85 -0.42
CA ASN A 142 -2.38 -5.52 -0.65
C ASN A 142 -3.47 -5.53 -1.72
N PHE A 143 -3.31 -6.38 -2.74
CA PHE A 143 -4.14 -6.47 -3.94
C PHE A 143 -4.51 -7.94 -4.21
N PRO A 144 -5.49 -8.50 -3.48
CA PRO A 144 -5.88 -9.89 -3.66
C PRO A 144 -6.38 -10.16 -5.09
N PRO A 145 -5.76 -11.09 -5.84
CA PRO A 145 -6.04 -11.28 -7.27
C PRO A 145 -7.31 -12.09 -7.57
N PHE A 146 -7.87 -12.81 -6.59
CA PHE A 146 -9.00 -13.72 -6.81
C PHE A 146 -10.23 -13.36 -5.95
N PRO A 147 -11.47 -13.52 -6.45
CA PRO A 147 -12.72 -13.19 -5.74
C PRO A 147 -13.02 -13.92 -4.40
N GLY A 148 -12.11 -14.74 -3.88
CA GLY A 148 -12.23 -15.40 -2.57
C GLY A 148 -11.09 -15.06 -1.60
N MET A 149 -10.16 -14.19 -1.99
CA MET A 149 -9.04 -13.80 -1.15
C MET A 149 -9.36 -12.54 -0.35
N VAL A 150 -9.03 -12.56 0.93
CA VAL A 150 -9.21 -11.42 1.83
C VAL A 150 -7.97 -10.52 1.79
N LYS A 151 -8.17 -9.20 1.78
CA LYS A 151 -7.08 -8.23 1.92
C LYS A 151 -6.39 -8.43 3.27
N GLY A 152 -5.07 -8.44 3.26
CA GLY A 152 -4.28 -8.77 4.44
C GLY A 152 -4.17 -10.28 4.72
N GLY A 153 -4.61 -11.14 3.79
CA GLY A 153 -4.47 -12.58 3.90
C GLY A 153 -3.08 -13.09 3.51
N GLY A 154 -2.70 -14.25 4.05
CA GLY A 154 -1.49 -14.97 3.68
C GLY A 154 -1.64 -15.78 2.38
N CYS A 155 -0.52 -16.32 1.90
CA CYS A 155 -0.49 -17.22 0.75
C CYS A 155 -1.33 -18.47 0.97
N ASN A 156 -1.53 -18.92 2.21
CA ASN A 156 -2.38 -20.04 2.56
C ASN A 156 -3.87 -19.85 2.16
N GLY A 157 -4.30 -18.62 1.89
CA GLY A 157 -5.60 -18.31 1.29
C GLY A 157 -5.56 -18.11 -0.23
N CYS A 158 -4.40 -18.24 -0.87
CA CYS A 158 -4.23 -18.04 -2.30
C CYS A 158 -4.90 -19.17 -3.10
N LEU A 159 -5.63 -18.77 -4.14
CA LEU A 159 -6.36 -19.65 -5.06
C LEU A 159 -5.63 -19.85 -6.40
N HIS A 160 -4.37 -19.42 -6.49
CA HIS A 160 -3.57 -19.67 -7.69
C HIS A 160 -3.16 -21.16 -7.73
N PRO A 161 -3.50 -21.91 -8.80
CA PRO A 161 -3.36 -23.37 -8.82
C PRO A 161 -1.90 -23.85 -8.68
N THR A 162 -0.94 -23.04 -9.10
CA THR A 162 0.50 -23.36 -9.02
C THR A 162 1.20 -22.75 -7.79
N CYS A 163 0.48 -22.08 -6.90
CA CYS A 163 1.09 -21.55 -5.68
C CYS A 163 1.35 -22.70 -4.70
N GLN A 164 2.62 -23.04 -4.50
CA GLN A 164 3.06 -24.07 -3.55
C GLN A 164 2.66 -23.77 -2.09
N TYR A 165 2.39 -22.50 -1.80
CA TYR A 165 1.94 -22.02 -0.50
C TYR A 165 0.44 -21.70 -0.49
N GLY A 166 -0.27 -22.05 -1.56
CA GLY A 166 -1.69 -21.81 -1.76
C GLY A 166 -2.56 -22.77 -0.97
N ARG A 167 -3.86 -22.44 -0.91
CA ARG A 167 -4.88 -23.25 -0.24
C ARG A 167 -4.91 -24.69 -0.76
N ASP A 168 -4.79 -24.86 -2.07
CA ASP A 168 -4.92 -26.18 -2.72
C ASP A 168 -3.71 -27.09 -2.48
N GLN A 169 -2.55 -26.52 -2.16
CA GLN A 169 -1.31 -27.26 -1.90
C GLN A 169 -1.09 -27.51 -0.40
N LEU A 170 -1.49 -26.58 0.45
CA LEU A 170 -1.35 -26.68 1.91
C LEU A 170 -2.60 -27.25 2.61
N GLY A 171 -3.70 -27.41 1.89
CA GLY A 171 -4.96 -27.93 2.41
C GLY A 171 -4.85 -29.38 2.88
N VAL A 172 -5.29 -29.64 4.10
CA VAL A 172 -5.28 -30.99 4.72
C VAL A 172 -6.67 -31.61 4.67
N SER A 173 -7.68 -30.88 5.14
CA SER A 173 -9.05 -31.38 5.24
C SER A 173 -10.07 -30.23 5.38
N GLN A 174 -11.35 -30.56 5.27
CA GLN A 174 -12.43 -29.60 5.48
C GLN A 174 -12.57 -29.25 6.97
N CYS A 175 -12.79 -27.97 7.25
CA CYS A 175 -13.11 -27.48 8.59
C CYS A 175 -14.49 -28.00 9.00
N MET A 176 -14.58 -28.74 10.12
CA MET A 176 -15.84 -29.26 10.62
C MET A 176 -16.73 -28.18 11.26
N GLU A 177 -16.15 -27.06 11.68
CA GLU A 177 -16.87 -25.97 12.37
C GLU A 177 -17.32 -24.85 11.43
N CYS A 178 -16.73 -24.76 10.23
CA CYS A 178 -16.90 -23.65 9.33
C CYS A 178 -17.11 -24.12 7.88
N GLN A 179 -18.24 -23.79 7.27
CA GLN A 179 -18.55 -24.10 5.87
C GLN A 179 -18.52 -22.82 5.01
N PRO A 180 -17.71 -22.73 3.93
CA PRO A 180 -16.76 -23.72 3.39
C PRO A 180 -15.29 -23.45 3.81
N GLY A 181 -14.92 -23.81 5.05
CA GLY A 181 -13.54 -23.69 5.55
C GLY A 181 -12.67 -24.91 5.23
N ILE A 182 -11.35 -24.69 5.06
CA ILE A 182 -10.34 -25.75 4.89
C ILE A 182 -9.22 -25.51 5.90
N LEU A 183 -8.77 -26.58 6.54
CA LEU A 183 -7.58 -26.59 7.39
C LEU A 183 -6.34 -26.60 6.50
N VAL A 184 -5.42 -25.68 6.73
CA VAL A 184 -4.19 -25.51 5.96
C VAL A 184 -2.98 -25.63 6.87
N LEU A 185 -1.94 -26.31 6.41
CA LEU A 185 -0.65 -26.34 7.11
C LEU A 185 0.02 -24.97 6.99
N ASP A 186 0.57 -24.48 8.09
CA ASP A 186 1.41 -23.27 8.06
C ASP A 186 2.88 -23.67 7.91
N PRO A 187 3.49 -23.45 6.73
CA PRO A 187 4.89 -23.82 6.48
C PRO A 187 5.89 -22.93 7.24
N ALA A 188 5.44 -21.88 7.94
CA ALA A 188 6.29 -21.03 8.76
C ALA A 188 6.60 -21.60 10.16
N SER A 189 5.99 -22.71 10.56
CA SER A 189 6.12 -23.32 11.91
C SER A 189 7.24 -24.37 12.04
N GLY A 190 8.13 -24.47 11.04
CA GLY A 190 9.25 -25.44 10.99
C GLY A 190 10.59 -24.83 11.35
#